data_AF-A0A4R4LUS3-F1
#
_entry.id   AF-A0A4R4LUS3-F1
#
_cell.length_a   1.000
_cell.length_b   1.000
_cell.length_c   1.000
_cell.angle_alpha   90.00
_cell.angle_beta   90.00
_cell.angle_gamma   90.00
#
_symmetry.space_group_name_H-M   'P 1'
#
loop_
_entity.id
_entity.type
_entity.pdbx_description
1 polymer ?
#
loop_
_entity_poly.entity_id
_entity_poly.type
_entity_poly.pdbx_seq_one_letter_code
_entity_poly.pdbx_strand_id
1 'polypeptide(L)' 'MELGSRGVVSVVVGDADTAVRVGSGDVPVLGTPRLLALAEGATVEAVAG' A
#
# COMPACT_ATOMS: atom_id res chain seq x y z
N MET A 1 -12.51 -18.56 -1.78
CA MET A 1 -12.87 -17.17 -1.44
C MET A 1 -14.22 -17.14 -0.75
N GLU A 2 -14.26 -16.64 0.48
CA GLU A 2 -15.48 -16.45 1.27
C GLU A 2 -15.81 -14.95 1.35
N LEU A 3 -17.10 -14.61 1.49
CA LEU A 3 -17.49 -13.22 1.70
C LEU A 3 -16.93 -12.72 3.04
N GLY A 4 -16.29 -11.55 3.02
CA GLY A 4 -15.68 -10.97 4.22
C GLY A 4 -14.25 -11.43 4.52
N SER A 5 -13.60 -12.17 3.59
CA SER A 5 -12.15 -12.41 3.65
C SER A 5 -11.35 -11.12 3.84
N ARG A 6 -10.23 -11.20 4.58
CA ARG A 6 -9.35 -10.06 4.92
C ARG A 6 -7.89 -10.46 4.75
N GLY A 7 -7.08 -9.53 4.24
CA GLY A 7 -5.62 -9.62 4.21
C GLY A 7 -5.02 -8.37 4.86
N VAL A 8 -3.79 -8.49 5.38
CA VAL A 8 -3.16 -7.44 6.18
C VAL A 8 -1.69 -7.34 5.83
N VAL A 9 -1.36 -6.31 5.04
CA VAL A 9 0.03 -5.92 4.82
C VAL A 9 0.38 -4.70 5.66
N SER A 10 1.63 -4.62 6.09
CA SER A 10 2.15 -3.47 6.84
C SER A 10 3.53 -3.08 6.33
N VAL A 11 3.85 -1.79 6.44
CA VAL A 11 5.15 -1.24 6.08
C VAL A 11 5.50 -0.09 7.00
N VAL A 12 6.80 0.06 7.29
CA VAL A 12 7.34 1.27 7.90
C VAL A 12 7.67 2.22 6.75
N VAL A 13 7.04 3.40 6.73
CA VAL A 13 7.24 4.39 5.66
C VAL A 13 8.68 4.90 5.71
N GLY A 14 9.43 4.67 4.63
CA GLY A 14 10.76 5.23 4.41
C GLY A 14 10.80 6.19 3.23
N ASP A 15 11.98 6.73 2.93
CA ASP A 15 12.17 7.72 1.85
C ASP A 15 11.68 7.23 0.49
N ALA A 16 11.86 5.94 0.22
CA ALA A 16 11.40 5.26 -1.00
C ALA A 16 9.89 5.34 -1.22
N ASP A 17 9.11 5.49 -0.15
CA ASP A 17 7.65 5.47 -0.18
C ASP A 17 7.02 6.87 -0.29
N THR A 18 7.83 7.92 -0.18
CA THR A 18 7.34 9.30 -0.08
C THR A 18 6.81 9.83 -1.40
N ALA A 19 5.82 10.73 -1.33
CA ALA A 19 5.22 11.39 -2.49
C ALA A 19 6.27 12.09 -3.38
N VAL A 20 7.29 12.71 -2.77
CA VAL A 20 8.42 13.31 -3.49
C VAL A 20 9.20 12.26 -4.28
N ARG A 21 9.54 11.14 -3.65
CA ARG A 21 10.36 10.09 -4.27
C ARG A 21 9.64 9.33 -5.37
N VAL A 22 8.32 9.18 -5.25
CA VAL A 22 7.48 8.50 -6.25
C VAL A 22 6.85 9.46 -7.25
N GLY A 23 7.11 10.78 -7.14
CA GLY A 23 6.64 11.79 -8.08
C GLY A 23 5.14 12.08 -8.02
N SER A 24 4.49 11.82 -6.87
CA SER A 24 3.05 12.04 -6.70
C SER A 24 2.71 13.33 -5.94
N GLY A 25 3.71 14.11 -5.51
CA GLY A 25 3.52 15.40 -4.82
C GLY A 25 4.81 15.92 -4.19
N ASP A 26 4.76 17.13 -3.63
CA ASP A 26 5.96 17.89 -3.22
C ASP A 26 6.26 17.85 -1.72
N VAL A 27 5.56 17.02 -0.94
CA VAL A 27 5.73 16.90 0.52
C VAL A 27 6.16 15.49 0.95
N PRO A 28 6.99 15.33 1.99
CA PRO A 28 7.54 14.03 2.41
C PRO A 28 6.53 13.21 3.24
N VAL A 29 5.40 12.87 2.62
CA VAL A 29 4.34 12.02 3.17
C VAL A 29 4.23 10.75 2.34
N LEU A 30 3.50 9.73 2.81
CA LEU A 30 3.24 8.52 2.03
C LEU A 30 2.60 8.88 0.69
N GLY A 31 3.19 8.42 -0.43
CA GLY A 31 2.67 8.68 -1.76
C GLY A 31 1.41 7.87 -2.08
N THR A 32 0.44 8.47 -2.77
CA THR A 32 -0.78 7.78 -3.23
C THR A 32 -0.49 6.50 -4.02
N PRO A 33 0.52 6.43 -4.92
CA PRO A 33 0.88 5.18 -5.59
C PRO A 33 1.29 4.07 -4.61
N ARG A 34 1.97 4.39 -3.51
CA ARG A 34 2.37 3.40 -2.50
C ARG A 34 1.20 2.92 -1.65
N LEU A 35 0.26 3.81 -1.33
CA LEU A 35 -0.99 3.40 -0.68
C LEU A 35 -1.76 2.39 -1.54
N LEU A 36 -1.87 2.61 -2.85
CA LEU A 36 -2.53 1.66 -3.76
C LEU A 36 -1.79 0.31 -3.78
N ALA A 37 -0.46 0.31 -3.88
CA ALA A 37 0.31 -0.93 -3.83
C ALA A 37 0.09 -1.73 -2.51
N LEU A 38 -0.11 -1.05 -1.38
CA LEU A 38 -0.46 -1.71 -0.11
C LEU A 38 -1.87 -2.31 -0.16
N ALA A 39 -2.86 -1.57 -0.69
CA ALA A 39 -4.23 -2.06 -0.84
C ALA A 39 -4.31 -3.28 -1.78
N GLU A 40 -3.53 -3.27 -2.87
CA GLU A 40 -3.37 -4.40 -3.77
C GLU A 40 -2.75 -5.61 -3.04
N GLY A 41 -1.68 -5.41 -2.29
CA GLY A 41 -1.04 -6.46 -1.48
C GLY A 41 -2.00 -7.09 -0.46
N ALA A 42 -2.74 -6.27 0.29
CA ALA A 42 -3.78 -6.75 1.21
C ALA A 42 -4.87 -7.55 0.49
N THR A 43 -5.26 -7.12 -0.71
CA THR A 43 -6.26 -7.81 -1.53
C THR A 43 -5.74 -9.17 -1.99
N VAL A 44 -4.48 -9.24 -2.44
CA VAL A 44 -3.83 -10.50 -2.83
C VAL A 44 -3.78 -11.47 -1.64
N GLU A 45 -3.40 -11.02 -0.45
CA GLU A 45 -3.42 -11.86 0.75
C GLU A 45 -4.83 -12.35 1.10
N ALA A 46 -5.85 -11.48 0.98
CA ALA A 46 -7.23 -11.83 1.28
C ALA A 46 -7.79 -12.95 0.40
N VAL A 47 -7.32 -13.06 -0.85
CA VAL A 47 -7.79 -14.06 -1.82
C VAL A 47 -6.91 -15.30 -1.91
N ALA A 48 -5.72 -15.27 -1.28
CA ALA A 48 -4.81 -16.40 -1.21
C ALA A 48 -5.20 -17.41 -0.11
N GLY A 49 -5.98 -16.99 0.88
CA GLY A 49 -6.64 -17.85 1.88
C GLY A 49 -7.99 -18.40 1.41
#